data_AF-A0A662TY39-F1
#
_entry.id   AF-A0A662TY39-F1
#
_cell.length_a   1.000
_cell.length_b   1.000
_cell.length_c   1.000
_cell.angle_alpha   90.00
_cell.angle_beta   90.00
_cell.angle_gamma   90.00
#
_symmetry.space_group_name_H-M   'P 1'
#
loop_
_entity.id
_entity.type
_entity.pdbx_description
1 polymer ?
#
loop_
_entity_poly.entity_id
_entity_poly.type
_entity_poly.pdbx_seq_one_letter_code
_entity_poly.pdbx_strand_id
1 'polypeptide(L)' 'MPREVFSHLSEKVQQTLTKAGFTQPSPPQSQAIDPILRGENVLIIAQTGSGKTEAAILPIL' A
#
# COMPACT_ATOMS: atom_id res chain seq x y z
N MET A 1 -8.14 4.76 -10.92
CA MET A 1 -8.74 5.02 -9.61
C MET A 1 -7.63 5.21 -8.57
N PRO A 2 -7.13 6.45 -8.34
CA PRO A 2 -5.88 6.67 -7.59
C PRO A 2 -5.99 6.65 -6.05
N ARG A 3 -7.09 6.16 -5.46
CA ARG A 3 -7.29 6.08 -3.99
C ARG A 3 -7.80 4.74 -3.48
N GLU A 4 -8.24 3.84 -4.36
CA GLU A 4 -8.97 2.62 -3.95
C GLU A 4 -8.18 1.78 -2.96
N VAL A 5 -6.94 1.44 -3.30
CA VAL A 5 -6.18 0.47 -2.52
C VAL A 5 -5.86 0.96 -1.09
N PHE A 6 -5.69 2.27 -0.89
CA PHE A 6 -5.50 2.83 0.45
C PHE A 6 -6.79 2.80 1.27
N SER A 7 -7.96 2.90 0.63
CA SER A 7 -9.24 2.81 1.32
C SER A 7 -9.56 1.42 1.87
N HIS A 8 -8.82 0.39 1.42
CA HIS A 8 -8.93 -0.98 1.92
C HIS A 8 -8.11 -1.23 3.20
N LEU A 9 -7.24 -0.30 3.59
CA LEU A 9 -6.40 -0.38 4.79
C LEU A 9 -7.18 0.03 6.05
N SER A 10 -6.63 -0.25 7.23
CA SER A 10 -7.24 0.19 8.50
C SER A 10 -7.42 1.72 8.56
N GLU A 11 -8.45 2.21 9.23
CA GLU A 11 -8.72 3.65 9.36
C GLU A 11 -7.52 4.42 9.93
N LYS A 12 -6.80 3.81 10.88
CA LYS A 12 -5.59 4.37 11.48
C LYS A 12 -4.50 4.60 10.43
N VAL A 13 -4.28 3.63 9.55
CA VAL A 13 -3.31 3.74 8.45
C VAL A 13 -3.77 4.81 7.46
N GLN A 14 -5.04 4.82 7.07
CA GLN A 14 -5.59 5.83 6.16
C GLN A 14 -5.40 7.27 6.68
N GLN A 15 -5.69 7.50 7.96
CA GLN A 15 -5.49 8.80 8.60
C GLN A 15 -4.00 9.20 8.62
N THR A 16 -3.11 8.23 8.87
CA THR A 16 -1.66 8.46 8.89
C THR A 16 -1.14 8.82 7.51
N LEU A 17 -1.56 8.09 6.48
CA LEU A 17 -1.22 8.37 5.08
C LEU A 17 -1.68 9.77 4.67
N THR A 18 -2.91 10.13 5.04
CA THR A 18 -3.48 11.46 4.77
C THR A 18 -2.66 12.56 5.45
N LYS A 19 -2.33 12.40 6.73
CA LYS A 19 -1.52 13.37 7.49
C LYS A 19 -0.11 13.53 6.92
N ALA A 20 0.47 12.45 6.40
CA ALA A 20 1.78 12.45 5.77
C ALA A 20 1.75 12.92 4.29
N GLY A 21 0.58 13.26 3.75
CA GLY A 21 0.44 13.78 2.39
C GLY A 21 0.48 12.71 1.29
N PHE A 22 0.38 11.42 1.64
CA PHE A 22 0.25 10.34 0.67
C PHE A 22 -1.15 10.35 0.08
N THR A 23 -1.28 10.87 -1.13
CA THR A 23 -2.57 11.06 -1.81
C THR A 23 -2.89 9.95 -2.82
N GLN A 24 -1.86 9.25 -3.31
CA GLN A 24 -2.00 8.16 -4.27
C GLN A 24 -0.97 7.06 -3.99
N PRO A 25 -1.35 5.78 -4.17
CA PRO A 25 -0.42 4.67 -4.05
C PRO A 25 0.61 4.70 -5.18
N SER A 26 1.84 4.28 -4.87
CA SER A 26 2.85 4.02 -5.90
C SER A 26 2.49 2.77 -6.73
N PRO A 27 3.14 2.54 -7.89
CA PRO A 27 2.90 1.35 -8.70
C PRO A 27 3.04 0.01 -7.94
N PRO A 28 4.08 -0.24 -7.11
CA PRO A 28 4.16 -1.47 -6.33
C PRO A 28 3.07 -1.55 -5.24
N GLN A 29 2.70 -0.44 -4.61
CA GLN A 29 1.63 -0.41 -3.60
C GLN A 29 0.28 -0.77 -4.23
N SER A 30 -0.04 -0.19 -5.37
CA SER A 30 -1.28 -0.46 -6.12
C SER A 30 -1.42 -1.92 -6.53
N GLN A 31 -0.31 -2.60 -6.80
CA GLN A 31 -0.31 -3.98 -7.26
C GLN A 31 -0.27 -5.00 -6.10
N ALA A 32 0.37 -4.65 -4.98
CA ALA A 32 0.66 -5.63 -3.93
C ALA A 32 -0.30 -5.57 -2.74
N ILE A 33 -0.89 -4.41 -2.41
CA ILE A 33 -1.69 -4.28 -1.17
C ILE A 33 -2.88 -5.25 -1.16
N ASP A 34 -3.70 -5.28 -2.21
CA ASP A 34 -4.90 -6.13 -2.22
C ASP A 34 -4.58 -7.64 -2.21
N PRO A 35 -3.61 -8.16 -3.01
CA PRO A 35 -3.17 -9.55 -2.85
C PRO A 35 -2.70 -9.89 -1.43
N ILE A 36 -1.96 -8.99 -0.78
CA ILE A 36 -1.50 -9.21 0.60
C ILE A 36 -2.68 -9.22 1.57
N LEU A 37 -3.65 -8.30 1.44
CA LEU A 37 -4.88 -8.29 2.25
C LEU A 37 -5.71 -9.58 2.07
N ARG A 38 -5.65 -10.22 0.90
CA ARG A 38 -6.29 -11.53 0.64
C ARG A 38 -5.49 -12.72 1.20
N GLY A 39 -4.34 -12.49 1.83
CA GLY A 39 -3.48 -13.54 2.38
C GLY A 39 -2.67 -14.30 1.33
N GLU A 40 -2.48 -13.73 0.14
CA GLU A 40 -1.67 -14.34 -0.92
C GLU A 40 -0.17 -14.14 -0.66
N ASN A 41 0.65 -15.07 -1.16
CA ASN A 41 2.10 -14.89 -1.19
C ASN A 41 2.48 -13.98 -2.37
N VAL A 42 3.18 -12.87 -2.10
CA VAL A 42 3.48 -11.84 -3.11
C VAL A 42 4.98 -11.60 -3.23
N LEU A 43 5.49 -11.65 -4.47
CA LEU A 43 6.85 -11.24 -4.81
C LEU A 43 6.81 -9.82 -5.41
N ILE A 44 7.40 -8.85 -4.70
CA ILE A 44 7.44 -7.45 -5.15
C ILE A 44 8.83 -7.13 -5.72
N ILE A 45 8.92 -6.93 -7.04
CA ILE A 45 10.16 -6.53 -7.73
C ILE A 45 10.03 -5.08 -8.18
N ALA A 46 10.77 -4.18 -7.53
CA ALA A 46 10.80 -2.77 -7.89
C ALA A 46 12.10 -2.09 -7.43
N GLN A 47 12.45 -0.96 -8.04
CA GLN A 47 13.65 -0.19 -7.69
C GLN A 47 13.60 0.33 -6.24
N THR A 48 14.75 0.61 -5.64
CA THR A 48 14.82 1.28 -4.32
C THR A 48 14.17 2.66 -4.38
N GLY A 49 13.45 3.05 -3.32
CA GLY A 49 12.70 4.32 -3.28
C GLY A 49 11.31 4.28 -3.96
N SER A 50 10.90 3.16 -4.56
CA SER A 50 9.60 3.03 -5.27
C SER A 50 8.38 2.79 -4.37
N GLY A 51 8.58 2.65 -3.06
CA GLY A 51 7.50 2.34 -2.11
C GLY A 51 7.21 0.85 -1.90
N LYS A 52 8.13 -0.05 -2.31
CA LYS A 52 7.96 -1.51 -2.17
C LYS A 52 7.91 -2.01 -0.72
N THR A 53 8.55 -1.31 0.21
CA THR A 53 8.54 -1.66 1.62
C THR A 53 7.18 -1.36 2.24
N GLU A 54 6.65 -0.18 1.96
CA GLU A 54 5.33 0.28 2.37
C GLU A 54 4.24 -0.60 1.76
N ALA A 55 4.42 -1.03 0.50
CA ALA A 55 3.51 -1.97 -0.15
C ALA A 55 3.35 -3.30 0.62
N ALA A 56 4.41 -3.78 1.27
CA ALA A 56 4.40 -4.99 2.08
C ALA A 56 3.92 -4.78 3.52
N ILE A 57 4.16 -3.59 4.10
CA ILE A 57 3.91 -3.31 5.52
C ILE A 57 2.54 -2.67 5.76
N LEU A 58 2.07 -1.75 4.92
CA LEU A 58 0.79 -1.07 5.16
C LEU A 58 -0.41 -2.03 5.31
N PRO A 59 -0.52 -3.14 4.55
CA PRO A 59 -1.63 -4.10 4.68
C PRO A 59 -1.69 -4.85 6.02
N ILE A 60 -0.59 -4.88 6.80
CA ILE A 60 -0.48 -5.66 8.04
C ILE A 60 -0.59 -4.79 9.31
N LEU A 61 -0.87 -3.48 9.15
CA LEU A 61 -0.96 -2.48 10.23
C LEU A 61 -2.41 -2.04 10.53
#